data_AF-A0A6P6KM50-F1
#
_entry.id   AF-A0A6P6KM50-F1
#
_cell.length_a   1.000
_cell.length_b   1.000
_cell.length_c   1.000
_cell.angle_alpha   90.00
_cell.angle_beta   90.00
_cell.angle_gamma   90.00
#
_symmetry.space_group_name_H-M   'P 1'
#
loop_
_entity.id
_entity.type
_entity.pdbx_description
1 polymer ?
#
loop_
_entity_poly.entity_id
_entity_poly.type
_entity_poly.pdbx_seq_one_letter_code
_entity_poly.pdbx_strand_id
1 'polypeptide(L)'
;MERAAARQQSIKPGPELGGEFPVQDMKTGEGGLLQVTLEGINLKFMHSQVFIELSHIKKCNTVKGVFVLEEFVPETKEVVIHKYKTPMAHQICYSVLCLFSYMAAVKGKESEGKPKMLSPRPLPS
;
A
#
# COMPACT_ATOMS: atom_id res chain seq x y z
N MET A 1 -14.25 1.90 -46.17
CA MET A 1 -13.14 2.85 -46.31
C MET A 1 -13.61 4.13 -45.64
N GLU A 2 -12.99 4.71 -44.62
CA GLU A 2 -11.59 4.69 -44.22
C GLU A 2 -11.53 5.51 -42.91
N ARG A 3 -11.02 4.94 -41.82
CA ARG A 3 -10.17 5.68 -40.87
C ARG A 3 -9.56 4.71 -39.86
N ALA A 4 -8.25 4.85 -39.75
CA ALA A 4 -7.28 3.91 -39.25
C ALA A 4 -7.27 3.76 -37.72
N ALA A 5 -6.67 2.64 -37.31
CA ALA A 5 -6.23 2.33 -35.95
C ALA A 5 -5.24 3.36 -35.39
N ALA A 6 -5.37 3.69 -34.11
CA ALA A 6 -4.26 4.20 -33.30
C ALA A 6 -4.53 3.95 -31.81
N ARG A 7 -3.89 2.90 -31.30
CA ARG A 7 -3.37 2.73 -29.93
C ARG A 7 -3.83 3.76 -28.89
N GLN A 8 -4.74 3.34 -28.02
CA GLN A 8 -4.53 3.58 -26.59
C GLN A 8 -4.91 2.28 -25.90
N GLN A 9 -3.90 1.58 -25.40
CA GLN A 9 -4.09 0.64 -24.31
C GLN A 9 -4.71 1.46 -23.20
N SER A 10 -6.04 1.42 -23.11
CA SER A 10 -6.76 1.75 -21.91
C SER A 10 -6.31 0.71 -20.87
N ILE A 11 -5.13 0.94 -20.29
CA ILE A 11 -4.77 0.37 -19.02
C ILE A 11 -5.85 0.91 -18.10
N LYS A 12 -6.90 0.11 -17.92
CA LYS A 12 -7.88 0.31 -16.86
C LYS A 12 -7.00 0.49 -15.62
N PRO A 13 -6.98 1.65 -14.94
CA PRO A 13 -6.38 1.70 -13.63
C PRO A 13 -7.18 0.66 -12.85
N GLY A 14 -6.56 -0.48 -12.55
CA GLY A 14 -7.09 -1.37 -11.54
C GLY A 14 -7.32 -0.55 -10.28
N PRO A 15 -8.20 -1.00 -9.37
CA PRO A 15 -8.57 -0.22 -8.18
C PRO A 15 -7.30 0.36 -7.57
N GLU A 16 -7.15 1.69 -7.64
CA GLU A 16 -5.97 2.38 -7.13
C GLU A 16 -6.05 2.25 -5.61
N LEU A 17 -5.54 1.12 -5.10
CA LEU A 17 -5.31 0.87 -3.67
C LEU A 17 -4.28 1.86 -3.09
N GLY A 18 -3.70 2.69 -3.97
CA GLY A 18 -2.79 3.77 -3.70
C GLY A 18 -3.44 5.14 -3.82
N GLY A 19 -3.36 5.92 -2.75
CA GLY A 19 -3.58 7.37 -2.76
C GLY A 19 -2.28 8.09 -2.42
N GLU A 20 -2.23 9.38 -2.73
CA GLU A 20 -1.15 10.27 -2.33
C GLU A 20 -1.65 11.18 -1.21
N PHE A 21 -0.94 11.16 -0.08
CA PHE A 21 -1.39 11.77 1.16
C PHE A 21 -0.36 12.80 1.64
N PRO A 22 -0.77 14.02 2.00
CA PRO A 22 0.14 15.01 2.57
C PRO A 22 0.59 14.55 3.94
N VAL A 23 1.90 14.52 4.17
CA VAL A 23 2.53 14.14 5.43
C VAL A 23 3.62 15.13 5.82
N GLN A 24 3.92 15.21 7.11
CA GLN A 24 5.07 15.96 7.62
C GLN A 24 5.92 15.01 8.46
N ASP A 25 7.21 14.89 8.14
CA ASP A 25 8.14 14.12 8.95
C ASP A 25 8.31 14.78 10.33
N MET A 26 8.11 14.02 11.41
CA MET A 26 8.30 14.52 12.76
C MET A 26 9.76 14.60 13.21
N LYS A 27 10.69 13.93 12.52
CA LYS A 27 12.14 13.99 12.79
C LYS A 27 12.75 15.27 12.20
N THR A 28 12.48 15.57 10.93
CA THR A 28 13.07 16.72 10.23
C THR A 28 12.15 17.95 10.21
N GLY A 29 10.84 17.75 10.38
CA GLY A 29 9.84 18.80 10.21
C GLY A 29 9.48 19.09 8.75
N GLU A 30 10.05 18.36 7.79
CA GLU A 30 9.78 18.57 6.36
C GLU A 30 8.41 18.06 5.95
N GLY A 31 7.73 18.87 5.13
CA GLY A 31 6.51 18.46 4.44
C GLY A 31 6.84 17.59 3.24
N GLY A 32 5.97 16.61 2.98
CA GLY A 32 6.08 15.70 1.86
C GLY A 32 4.75 15.03 1.52
N LEU A 33 4.82 14.12 0.56
CA LEU A 33 3.71 13.34 0.04
C LEU A 33 4.02 11.87 0.22
N LEU A 34 3.12 11.14 0.88
CA LEU A 34 3.18 9.71 1.07
C LEU A 34 2.25 9.06 0.06
N GLN A 35 2.82 8.35 -0.90
CA GLN A 35 2.09 7.56 -1.87
C GLN A 35 2.13 6.09 -1.46
N VAL A 36 0.96 5.47 -1.35
CA VAL A 36 0.86 4.02 -1.17
C VAL A 36 0.82 3.37 -2.55
N THR A 37 1.61 2.33 -2.81
CA THR A 37 1.59 1.57 -4.07
C THR A 37 1.55 0.07 -3.79
N LEU A 38 1.34 -0.76 -4.81
CA LEU A 38 1.38 -2.21 -4.62
C LEU A 38 2.77 -2.73 -4.19
N GLU A 39 3.83 -1.99 -4.54
CA GLU A 39 5.21 -2.34 -4.25
C GLU A 39 5.63 -1.90 -2.83
N GLY A 40 4.99 -0.87 -2.28
CA GLY A 40 5.34 -0.34 -0.95
C GLY A 40 4.80 1.06 -0.71
N ILE A 41 5.61 1.87 -0.03
CA ILE A 41 5.31 3.25 0.31
C ILE A 41 6.40 4.15 -0.27
N ASN A 42 6.00 5.10 -1.11
CA ASN A 42 6.89 6.12 -1.63
C ASN A 42 6.66 7.44 -0.87
N LEU A 43 7.71 7.99 -0.29
CA LEU A 43 7.71 9.23 0.46
C LEU A 43 8.48 10.27 -0.33
N LYS A 44 7.80 11.31 -0.77
CA LYS A 44 8.38 12.41 -1.53
C LYS A 44 8.38 13.67 -0.67
N PHE A 45 9.50 13.96 -0.03
CA PHE A 45 9.75 15.23 0.64
C PHE A 45 10.25 16.27 -0.35
N MET A 46 10.32 17.54 0.08
CA MET A 46 10.80 18.62 -0.79
C MET A 46 12.21 18.35 -1.32
N HIS A 47 13.13 17.89 -0.47
CA HIS A 47 14.54 17.72 -0.82
C HIS A 47 15.01 16.25 -0.78
N SER A 48 14.09 15.30 -0.58
CA SER A 48 14.44 13.89 -0.40
C SER A 48 13.28 13.01 -0.85
N GLN A 49 13.60 11.89 -1.49
CA GLN A 49 12.61 10.86 -1.84
C GLN A 49 13.07 9.53 -1.24
N VAL A 50 12.18 8.88 -0.51
CA VAL A 50 12.44 7.61 0.18
C VAL A 50 11.41 6.60 -0.30
N PHE A 51 11.86 5.42 -0.72
CA PHE A 51 10.97 4.33 -1.09
C PHE A 51 11.16 3.18 -0.11
N ILE A 52 10.07 2.80 0.57
CA ILE A 52 10.05 1.71 1.54
C ILE A 52 9.25 0.58 0.91
N GLU A 53 9.95 -0.49 0.56
CA GLU A 53 9.32 -1.69 0.03
C GLU A 53 8.38 -2.33 1.05
N LEU A 54 7.26 -2.87 0.56
CA LEU A 54 6.28 -3.54 1.40
C LEU A 54 6.89 -4.68 2.24
N SER A 55 7.90 -5.35 1.71
CA SER A 55 8.65 -6.43 2.38
C SER A 55 9.42 -5.95 3.63
N HIS A 56 9.82 -4.67 3.66
CA HIS A 56 10.54 -4.08 4.78
C HIS A 56 9.59 -3.49 5.82
N ILE A 57 8.32 -3.25 5.47
CA ILE A 57 7.34 -2.74 6.42
C ILE A 57 6.93 -3.85 7.39
N LYS A 58 7.34 -3.73 8.65
CA LYS A 58 6.94 -4.66 9.72
C LYS A 58 5.54 -4.37 10.21
N LYS A 59 5.24 -3.10 10.44
CA LYS A 59 4.01 -2.65 11.10
C LYS A 59 3.74 -1.19 10.75
N CYS A 60 2.46 -0.86 10.69
CA CYS A 60 2.01 0.52 10.68
C CYS A 60 0.92 0.73 11.74
N ASN A 61 0.86 1.94 12.30
CA ASN A 61 -0.15 2.31 13.29
C ASN A 61 -0.46 3.82 13.19
N THR A 62 -1.53 4.25 13.83
CA THR A 62 -1.88 5.67 13.93
C THR A 62 -2.03 6.09 15.39
N VAL A 63 -1.49 7.25 15.73
CA VAL A 63 -1.55 7.81 17.08
C VAL A 63 -1.88 9.30 16.98
N LYS A 64 -3.10 9.70 17.36
CA LYS A 64 -3.54 11.11 17.44
C LYS A 64 -3.18 11.96 16.20
N GLY A 65 -3.45 11.46 14.99
CA GLY A 65 -3.12 12.17 13.74
C GLY A 65 -1.65 12.06 13.30
N VAL A 66 -0.91 11.11 13.86
CA VAL A 66 0.43 10.73 13.42
C VAL A 66 0.40 9.30 12.91
N PHE A 67 0.84 9.10 11.68
CA PHE A 67 1.11 7.79 11.09
C PHE A 67 2.49 7.31 11.53
N VAL A 68 2.55 6.15 12.19
CA VAL A 68 3.77 5.53 12.69
C VAL A 68 4.04 4.29 11.84
N LEU A 69 5.20 4.26 11.19
CA LEU A 69 5.64 3.17 10.33
C LEU A 69 6.90 2.54 10.92
N GLU A 70 6.89 1.22 11.09
CA GLU A 70 8.05 0.45 11.50
C GLU A 70 8.64 -0.23 10.25
N GLU A 71 9.80 0.27 9.84
CA GLU A 71 10.59 -0.27 8.73
C GLU A 71 11.68 -1.18 9.30
N PHE A 72 11.83 -2.38 8.75
CA PHE A 72 12.93 -3.28 9.04
C PHE A 72 14.03 -3.06 8.02
N VAL A 73 15.18 -2.56 8.46
CA VAL A 73 16.34 -2.34 7.61
C VAL A 73 17.17 -3.62 7.59
N PRO A 74 17.16 -4.41 6.49
CA PRO A 74 17.86 -5.69 6.45
C PRO A 74 19.38 -5.55 6.58
N GLU A 75 19.93 -4.39 6.19
CA GLU A 75 21.37 -4.09 6.26
C GLU A 75 21.88 -4.02 7.70
N THR A 76 21.16 -3.30 8.58
CA THR A 76 21.53 -3.17 9.99
C THR A 76 20.85 -4.22 10.88
N LYS A 77 19.83 -4.92 10.36
CA LYS A 77 18.92 -5.81 11.10
C LYS A 77 18.16 -5.11 12.23
N GLU A 78 17.94 -3.81 12.10
CA GLU A 78 17.23 -2.99 13.06
C GLU A 78 15.85 -2.58 12.55
N VAL A 79 14.96 -2.29 13.49
CA VAL A 79 13.64 -1.73 13.18
C VAL A 79 13.70 -0.22 13.38
N VAL A 80 13.59 0.52 12.29
CA VAL A 80 13.55 1.98 12.30
C VAL A 80 12.09 2.43 12.37
N ILE A 81 11.80 3.31 13.32
CA ILE A 81 10.48 3.90 13.49
C ILE A 81 10.43 5.26 12.79
N HIS A 82 9.48 5.40 11.89
CA HIS A 82 9.18 6.63 11.18
C HIS A 82 7.84 7.19 11.67
N LYS A 83 7.80 8.50 11.90
CA LYS A 83 6.62 9.19 12.43
C LYS A 83 6.27 10.34 11.51
N TYR A 84 5.07 10.27 10.93
CA TYR A 84 4.58 11.21 9.94
C TYR A 84 3.28 11.84 10.42
N LYS A 85 3.29 13.16 10.65
CA LYS A 85 2.09 13.90 11.05
C LYS A 85 1.20 14.12 9.82
N THR A 86 -0.07 13.72 9.91
CA THR A 86 -1.04 13.91 8.83
C THR A 86 -2.48 13.76 9.34
N PRO A 87 -3.41 14.65 8.93
CA PRO A 87 -4.83 14.47 9.24
C PRO A 87 -5.42 13.21 8.60
N MET A 88 -4.74 12.64 7.59
CA MET A 88 -5.17 11.46 6.85
C MET A 88 -4.52 10.17 7.37
N ALA A 89 -3.91 10.18 8.56
CA ALA A 89 -3.17 9.03 9.12
C ALA A 89 -3.98 7.72 9.08
N HIS A 90 -5.27 7.79 9.44
CA HIS A 90 -6.17 6.64 9.42
C HIS A 90 -6.42 6.10 8.01
N GLN A 91 -6.51 6.97 7.00
CA GLN A 91 -6.69 6.56 5.61
C GLN A 91 -5.44 5.86 5.09
N ILE A 92 -4.26 6.43 5.35
CA ILE A 92 -2.96 5.83 5.00
C ILE A 92 -2.84 4.44 5.62
N CYS A 93 -3.08 4.34 6.93
CA CYS A 93 -2.99 3.07 7.65
C CYS A 93 -3.97 2.03 7.09
N TYR A 94 -5.21 2.44 6.78
CA TYR A 94 -6.19 1.56 6.16
C TYR A 94 -5.72 1.06 4.78
N SER A 95 -5.21 1.96 3.92
CA SER A 95 -4.66 1.59 2.61
C SER A 95 -3.51 0.57 2.72
N VAL A 96 -2.58 0.80 3.66
CA VAL A 96 -1.45 -0.12 3.90
C VAL A 96 -1.94 -1.48 4.42
N LEU A 97 -2.92 -1.51 5.32
CA LEU A 97 -3.53 -2.76 5.81
C LEU A 97 -4.28 -3.52 4.69
N CYS A 98 -4.99 -2.81 3.82
CA CYS A 98 -5.62 -3.38 2.63
C CYS A 98 -4.57 -4.00 1.71
N LEU A 99 -3.44 -3.32 1.51
CA LEU A 99 -2.35 -3.82 0.69
C LEU A 99 -1.74 -5.10 1.27
N PHE A 100 -1.48 -5.15 2.58
CA PHE A 100 -1.03 -6.39 3.24
C PHE A 100 -2.03 -7.53 3.07
N SER A 101 -3.32 -7.25 3.22
CA SER A 101 -4.38 -8.24 3.05
C SER A 101 -4.47 -8.73 1.60
N TYR A 102 -4.33 -7.82 0.64
CA TYR A 102 -4.29 -8.14 -0.78
C TYR A 102 -3.09 -9.05 -1.11
N MET A 103 -1.90 -8.69 -0.66
CA MET A 103 -0.68 -9.49 -0.89
C MET A 103 -0.77 -10.87 -0.25
N ALA A 104 -1.34 -10.97 0.96
CA ALA A 104 -1.60 -12.26 1.60
C ALA A 104 -2.59 -13.12 0.78
N ALA A 105 -3.66 -12.50 0.26
CA ALA A 105 -4.66 -13.19 -0.56
C ALA A 105 -4.11 -13.61 -1.94
N VAL A 106 -3.24 -12.80 -2.56
CA VAL A 106 -2.58 -13.12 -3.83
C VAL A 106 -1.56 -14.24 -3.64
N LYS A 107 -0.71 -14.16 -2.61
CA LYS A 107 0.27 -15.22 -2.30
C LYS A 107 -0.40 -16.55 -1.92
N GLY A 108 -1.59 -16.48 -1.30
CA GLY A 108 -2.41 -17.66 -1.01
C GLY A 108 -2.97 -18.35 -2.27
N LYS A 109 -3.15 -17.62 -3.39
CA LYS A 109 -3.68 -18.21 -4.63
C LYS A 109 -2.66 -19.01 -5.43
N GLU A 110 -1.36 -18.77 -5.27
CA GLU A 110 -0.32 -19.60 -5.90
C GLU A 110 -0.17 -20.97 -5.21
N SER A 111 -0.69 -21.12 -3.99
CA SER A 111 -0.71 -22.40 -3.24
C SER A 111 -2.07 -23.13 -3.30
N GLU A 112 -3.07 -22.60 -4.00
CA GLU A 112 -4.36 -23.26 -4.21
C GLU A 112 -4.64 -23.44 -5.71
N GLY A 113 -3.76 -24.22 -6.37
CA GLY A 113 -4.07 -24.90 -7.62
C GLY A 113 -5.13 -25.99 -7.40
N LYS A 114 -6.32 -25.62 -6.92
CA LYS A 114 -7.52 -26.45 -6.97
C LYS A 114 -8.74 -25.54 -6.86
N PRO A 115 -9.58 -25.42 -7.90
CA PRO A 115 -10.83 -24.67 -7.78
C PRO A 115 -11.70 -25.33 -6.71
N LYS A 116 -11.88 -24.67 -5.57
CA LYS A 116 -12.94 -25.03 -4.63
C LYS A 116 -14.27 -24.75 -5.34
N MET A 117 -14.83 -25.83 -5.90
CA MET A 117 -16.22 -25.90 -6.33
C MET A 117 -17.11 -25.24 -5.28
N LEU A 118 -17.88 -24.23 -5.72
CA LEU A 118 -19.03 -23.72 -5.01
C LEU A 118 -19.93 -24.90 -4.65
N SER A 119 -19.98 -25.24 -3.36
CA SER A 119 -20.94 -26.19 -2.83
C SER A 119 -22.32 -25.53 -2.88
N PRO A 120 -23.34 -26.12 -3.54
CA PRO A 120 -24.70 -25.61 -3.44
C PRO A 120 -25.21 -25.87 -2.01
N ARG A 121 -25.61 -24.81 -1.31
CA ARG A 121 -26.34 -24.93 -0.04
C ARG A 121 -27.64 -25.71 -0.27
N PRO A 122 -27.99 -26.72 0.54
CA PRO A 122 -29.37 -27.19 0.64
C PRO A 122 -30.19 -26.17 1.43
N LEU A 123 -31.35 -25.78 0.90
CA LEU A 123 -32.38 -25.06 1.65
C LEU A 123 -33.01 -26.03 2.67
N PRO A 124 -33.21 -25.62 3.93
CA PRO A 124 -34.03 -26.38 4.87
C PRO A 124 -35.53 -26.23 4.52
N SER A 125 -36.27 -27.30 4.83
CA SER A 125 -37.67 -27.60 4.48
C SER A 125 -38.71 -26.55 4.87
#